data_AF-A0A955BT52-F1
#
_entry.id   AF-A0A955BT52-F1
#
_cell.length_a   1.000
_cell.length_b   1.000
_cell.length_c   1.000
_cell.angle_alpha   90.00
_cell.angle_beta   90.00
_cell.angle_gamma   90.00
#
_symmetry.space_group_name_H-M   'P 1'
#
loop_
_entity.id
_entity.type
_entity.pdbx_description
1 polymer ?
#
loop_
_entity_poly.entity_id
_entity_poly.type
_entity_poly.pdbx_seq_one_letter_code
_entity_poly.pdbx_strand_id
1 'polypeptide(L)'
;MLLLRILWAGPWSLFGLALGAIGLATGGGVQVRCGVLEFYGGAATWMLRKAPLSGNGALAMTLGHTVLGQTLAALDCCRSHELVHVRQYERWGPLFVPVYFACSGWIWLRGGDPYRDNPFEREAYAIAP
;
A
#
# COMPACT_ATOMS: atom_id res chain seq x y z
N MET A 1 -3.08 22.94 1.09
CA MET A 1 -3.26 21.84 0.11
C MET A 1 -2.84 20.48 0.66
N LEU A 2 -1.69 20.33 1.34
CA LEU A 2 -1.27 19.07 1.97
C LEU A 2 -2.27 18.53 3.02
N LEU A 3 -2.77 19.39 3.92
CA LEU A 3 -3.74 19.00 4.94
C LEU A 3 -5.02 18.38 4.34
N LEU A 4 -5.52 18.94 3.23
CA LEU A 4 -6.69 18.40 2.54
C LEU A 4 -6.41 17.01 1.98
N ARG A 5 -5.21 16.77 1.44
CA ARG A 5 -4.80 15.45 0.93
C ARG A 5 -4.68 14.41 2.05
N ILE A 6 -4.14 14.81 3.21
CA ILE A 6 -4.05 13.94 4.39
C ILE A 6 -5.45 13.60 4.91
N LEU A 7 -6.35 14.58 5.02
CA LEU A 7 -7.73 14.33 5.45
C LEU A 7 -8.49 13.48 4.43
N TRP A 8 -8.27 13.72 3.13
CA TRP A 8 -8.89 12.98 2.04
C TRP A 8 -8.45 11.51 2.00
N ALA A 9 -7.16 11.22 2.18
CA ALA A 9 -6.64 9.87 2.35
C ALA A 9 -6.88 9.30 3.76
N GLY A 10 -7.36 10.13 4.69
CA GLY A 10 -7.43 9.90 6.12
C GLY A 10 -8.08 8.57 6.55
N PRO A 11 -9.23 8.16 5.99
CA PRO A 11 -9.84 6.88 6.37
C PRO A 11 -8.91 5.68 6.16
N TRP A 12 -8.19 5.64 5.05
CA TRP A 12 -7.23 4.58 4.75
C TRP A 12 -5.94 4.73 5.54
N SER A 13 -5.47 5.96 5.78
CA SER A 13 -4.34 6.23 6.67
C SER A 13 -4.61 5.75 8.10
N LEU A 14 -5.82 5.98 8.63
CA LEU A 14 -6.23 5.50 9.96
C LEU A 14 -6.29 3.98 10.02
N PHE A 15 -6.80 3.35 8.95
CA PHE A 15 -6.82 1.89 8.87
C PHE A 15 -5.40 1.31 8.86
N GLY A 16 -4.50 1.86 8.05
CA GLY A 16 -3.11 1.43 8.03
C GLY A 16 -2.36 1.74 9.33
N LEU A 17 -2.67 2.84 10.03
CA LEU A 17 -2.19 3.12 11.39
C LEU A 17 -2.62 2.04 12.37
N ALA A 18 -3.88 1.60 12.32
CA ALA A 18 -4.38 0.53 13.20
C ALA A 18 -3.62 -0.78 12.95
N LEU A 19 -3.40 -1.15 11.68
CA LEU A 19 -2.62 -2.34 11.32
C LEU A 19 -1.14 -2.20 11.74
N GLY A 20 -0.56 -1.02 11.53
CA GLY A 20 0.80 -0.71 11.97
C GLY A 20 0.97 -0.81 13.48
N ALA A 21 -0.02 -0.36 14.26
CA ALA A 21 -0.02 -0.46 15.72
C ALA A 21 -0.06 -1.92 16.18
N ILE A 22 -0.81 -2.80 15.50
CA ILE A 22 -0.77 -4.25 15.75
C ILE A 22 0.61 -4.83 15.42
N GLY A 23 1.22 -4.36 14.32
CA GLY A 23 2.61 -4.68 13.97
C GLY A 23 3.60 -4.31 15.08
N LEU A 24 3.48 -3.11 15.64
CA LEU A 24 4.30 -2.66 16.77
C LEU A 24 4.08 -3.52 18.03
N ALA A 25 2.83 -3.82 18.38
CA ALA A 25 2.49 -4.64 19.54
C ALA A 25 3.03 -6.08 19.45
N THR A 26 3.41 -6.53 18.25
CA THR A 26 3.94 -7.86 17.98
C THR A 26 5.45 -7.85 17.70
N GLY A 27 6.15 -6.77 18.10
CA GLY A 27 7.62 -6.65 17.98
C GLY A 27 8.11 -6.06 16.66
N GLY A 28 7.22 -5.43 15.87
CA GLY A 28 7.59 -4.63 14.70
C GLY A 28 8.19 -3.27 15.05
N GLY A 29 8.58 -2.53 14.02
CA GLY A 29 9.11 -1.17 14.12
C GLY A 29 8.36 -0.17 13.24
N VAL A 30 8.64 1.10 13.45
CA VAL A 30 8.08 2.21 12.67
C VAL A 30 9.15 3.25 12.37
N GLN A 31 9.08 3.86 11.19
CA GLN A 31 9.91 5.00 10.81
C GLN A 31 9.12 6.02 9.99
N VAL A 32 9.59 7.26 9.98
CA VAL A 32 9.06 8.30 9.08
C VAL A 32 10.05 8.52 7.95
N ARG A 33 9.57 8.38 6.71
CA ARG A 33 10.36 8.57 5.49
C ARG A 33 9.51 9.26 4.43
N CYS A 34 10.08 10.23 3.71
CA CYS A 34 9.41 10.92 2.60
C CYS A 34 7.99 11.47 2.93
N GLY A 35 7.72 11.82 4.19
CA GLY A 35 6.42 12.32 4.63
C GLY A 35 5.34 11.25 4.88
N VAL A 36 5.72 9.96 4.91
CA VAL A 36 4.83 8.85 5.25
C VAL A 36 5.33 8.06 6.45
N LEU A 37 4.42 7.35 7.12
CA LEU A 37 4.74 6.48 8.25
C LEU A 37 4.88 5.03 7.76
N GLU A 38 6.09 4.50 7.83
CA GLU A 38 6.40 3.14 7.40
C GLU A 38 6.48 2.22 8.62
N PHE A 39 5.66 1.17 8.66
CA PHE A 39 5.70 0.11 9.67
C PHE A 39 6.32 -1.15 9.06
N TYR A 40 7.05 -1.93 9.86
CA TYR A 40 7.64 -3.18 9.41
C TYR A 40 7.76 -4.23 10.51
N GLY A 41 7.94 -5.49 10.13
CA GLY A 41 8.12 -6.58 11.10
C GLY A 41 6.81 -7.01 11.77
N GLY A 42 6.93 -7.88 12.78
CA GLY A 42 5.79 -8.37 13.56
C GLY A 42 4.65 -8.94 12.71
N ALA A 43 3.42 -8.61 13.09
CA ALA A 43 2.20 -9.00 12.38
C ALA A 43 2.15 -8.47 10.93
N ALA A 44 2.80 -7.33 10.63
CA ALA A 44 2.83 -6.78 9.28
C ALA A 44 3.51 -7.75 8.30
N THR A 45 4.63 -8.37 8.69
CA THR A 45 5.31 -9.40 7.88
C THR A 45 4.40 -10.60 7.60
N TRP A 46 3.69 -11.08 8.62
CA TRP A 46 2.76 -12.21 8.47
C TRP A 46 1.61 -11.87 7.51
N MET A 47 0.98 -10.71 7.69
CA MET A 47 -0.13 -10.24 6.85
C MET A 47 0.29 -10.11 5.39
N LEU A 48 1.44 -9.48 5.14
CA LEU A 48 1.95 -9.23 3.79
C LEU A 48 2.34 -10.52 3.06
N ARG A 49 2.89 -11.52 3.76
CA ARG A 49 3.17 -12.85 3.19
C ARG A 49 1.91 -13.65 2.85
N LYS A 50 0.80 -13.37 3.53
CA LYS A 50 -0.49 -14.04 3.34
C LYS A 50 -1.43 -13.27 2.43
N ALA A 51 -1.09 -12.03 2.06
CA ALA A 51 -1.92 -11.20 1.19
C ALA A 51 -2.04 -11.87 -0.20
N PRO A 52 -3.27 -12.15 -0.67
CA PRO A 52 -3.50 -12.85 -1.93
C PRO A 52 -3.31 -11.96 -3.17
N LEU A 53 -2.80 -10.73 -3.00
CA LEU A 53 -2.69 -9.71 -4.05
C LEU A 53 -1.65 -10.07 -5.13
N SER A 54 -0.61 -10.80 -4.74
CA SER A 54 0.33 -11.45 -5.66
C SER A 54 0.49 -12.88 -5.15
N GLY A 55 0.58 -13.88 -6.04
CA GLY A 55 0.64 -15.30 -5.66
C GLY A 55 1.75 -15.69 -4.66
N ASN A 56 2.69 -14.78 -4.35
CA ASN A 56 3.78 -14.94 -3.38
C ASN A 56 3.76 -13.93 -2.22
N GLY A 57 2.64 -13.23 -1.99
CA GLY A 57 2.54 -12.14 -1.02
C GLY A 57 3.07 -10.81 -1.56
N ALA A 58 3.02 -9.76 -0.74
CA ALA A 58 3.51 -8.43 -1.07
C ALA A 58 4.73 -8.06 -0.23
N LEU A 59 5.71 -7.34 -0.77
CA LEU A 59 6.87 -6.85 0.00
C LEU A 59 6.47 -5.69 0.91
N ALA A 60 5.59 -4.83 0.41
CA ALA A 60 4.95 -3.77 1.15
C ALA A 60 3.53 -3.50 0.62
N MET A 61 2.81 -2.62 1.31
CA MET A 61 1.47 -2.18 0.95
C MET A 61 1.23 -0.78 1.50
N THR A 62 0.77 0.12 0.64
CA THR A 62 0.34 1.46 1.03
C THR A 62 -1.14 1.53 1.40
N LEU A 63 -1.42 2.24 2.49
CA LEU A 63 -2.75 2.60 2.97
C LEU A 63 -2.75 4.09 3.32
N GLY A 64 -3.20 4.93 2.39
CA GLY A 64 -3.13 6.38 2.54
C GLY A 64 -1.69 6.88 2.69
N HIS A 65 -1.39 7.51 3.83
CA HIS A 65 -0.05 7.99 4.21
C HIS A 65 0.71 7.03 5.14
N THR A 66 0.28 5.77 5.19
CA THR A 66 0.98 4.70 5.89
C THR A 66 1.42 3.61 4.92
N VAL A 67 2.60 3.03 5.16
CA VAL A 67 3.14 1.92 4.37
C VAL A 67 3.49 0.80 5.31
N LEU A 68 2.98 -0.41 5.05
CA LEU A 68 3.34 -1.62 5.78
C LEU A 68 4.37 -2.38 4.96
N GLY A 69 5.49 -2.79 5.53
CA GLY A 69 6.53 -3.58 4.86
C GLY A 69 6.86 -4.86 5.61
N GLN A 70 7.37 -5.87 4.91
CA GLN A 70 7.82 -7.09 5.57
C GLN A 70 9.05 -6.85 6.45
N THR A 71 9.98 -6.02 5.98
CA THR A 71 11.25 -5.66 6.63
C THR A 71 11.65 -4.24 6.24
N LEU A 72 12.66 -3.67 6.92
CA LEU A 72 13.26 -2.39 6.49
C LEU A 72 13.81 -2.46 5.07
N ALA A 73 14.50 -3.54 4.71
CA ALA A 73 15.04 -3.72 3.35
C ALA A 73 13.92 -3.80 2.30
N ALA A 74 12.78 -4.42 2.64
CA ALA A 74 11.62 -4.44 1.76
C ALA A 74 11.07 -3.01 1.56
N LEU A 75 10.91 -2.24 2.64
CA LEU A 75 10.50 -0.83 2.54
C LEU A 75 11.47 -0.02 1.68
N ASP A 76 12.77 -0.19 1.88
CA ASP A 76 13.79 0.52 1.10
C ASP A 76 13.72 0.18 -0.40
N CYS A 77 13.53 -1.09 -0.75
CA CYS A 77 13.48 -1.51 -2.15
C CYS A 77 12.20 -1.07 -2.88
N CYS A 78 11.06 -1.01 -2.17
CA CYS A 78 9.76 -0.69 -2.77
C CYS A 78 9.32 0.77 -2.56
N ARG A 79 10.06 1.59 -1.81
CA ARG A 79 9.62 2.93 -1.41
C ARG A 79 9.13 3.79 -2.57
N SER A 80 9.86 3.81 -3.67
CA SER A 80 9.49 4.59 -4.85
C SER A 80 8.15 4.13 -5.44
N HIS A 81 7.89 2.82 -5.45
CA HIS A 81 6.62 2.22 -5.88
C HIS A 81 5.48 2.60 -4.92
N GLU A 82 5.68 2.40 -3.62
CA GLU A 82 4.66 2.69 -2.59
C GLU A 82 4.29 4.18 -2.55
N LEU A 83 5.25 5.09 -2.77
CA LEU A 83 4.97 6.53 -2.87
C LEU A 83 4.07 6.89 -4.06
N VAL A 84 4.00 6.07 -5.11
CA VAL A 84 3.01 6.26 -6.18
C VAL A 84 1.61 5.97 -5.65
N HIS A 85 1.43 4.89 -4.91
CA HIS A 85 0.15 4.58 -4.26
C HIS A 85 -0.25 5.66 -3.25
N VAL A 86 0.69 6.25 -2.50
CA VAL A 86 0.40 7.40 -1.63
C VAL A 86 -0.22 8.54 -2.44
N ARG A 87 0.38 8.89 -3.58
CA ARG A 87 -0.17 9.94 -4.47
C ARG A 87 -1.50 9.55 -5.09
N GLN A 88 -1.74 8.26 -5.35
CA GLN A 88 -3.03 7.78 -5.81
C GLN A 88 -4.09 7.92 -4.70
N TYR A 89 -3.79 7.60 -3.45
CA TYR A 89 -4.66 7.91 -2.30
C TYR A 89 -4.88 9.41 -2.15
N GLU A 90 -3.88 10.27 -2.39
CA GLU A 90 -4.08 11.72 -2.37
C GLU A 90 -5.02 12.22 -3.48
N ARG A 91 -5.14 11.48 -4.60
CA ARG A 91 -6.02 11.81 -5.73
C ARG A 91 -7.43 11.24 -5.53
N TRP A 92 -7.53 9.99 -5.11
CA TRP A 92 -8.78 9.22 -5.07
C TRP A 92 -9.39 9.10 -3.66
N GLY A 93 -8.58 9.29 -2.62
CA GLY A 93 -9.00 9.25 -1.22
C GLY A 93 -9.74 7.95 -0.88
N PRO A 94 -10.96 8.01 -0.32
CA PRO A 94 -11.72 6.81 0.03
C PRO A 94 -12.07 5.92 -1.18
N LEU A 95 -12.16 6.50 -2.38
CA LEU A 95 -12.54 5.78 -3.60
C LEU A 95 -11.41 4.95 -4.21
N PHE A 96 -10.16 5.12 -3.75
CA PHE A 96 -9.02 4.42 -4.35
C PHE A 96 -9.20 2.89 -4.34
N VAL A 97 -9.47 2.32 -3.17
CA VAL A 97 -9.60 0.87 -3.00
C VAL A 97 -10.79 0.29 -3.77
N PRO A 98 -12.01 0.86 -3.72
CA PRO A 98 -13.12 0.42 -4.56
C PRO A 98 -12.80 0.44 -6.06
N VAL A 99 -12.17 1.50 -6.55
CA VAL A 99 -11.82 1.63 -7.98
C VAL A 99 -10.72 0.64 -8.36
N TYR A 100 -9.70 0.46 -7.51
CA TYR A 100 -8.66 -0.54 -7.70
C TYR A 100 -9.27 -1.94 -7.88
N PHE A 101 -10.14 -2.36 -6.98
CA PHE A 101 -10.79 -3.68 -7.06
C PHE A 101 -11.76 -3.79 -8.24
N ALA A 102 -12.47 -2.72 -8.60
CA ALA A 102 -13.32 -2.71 -9.78
C ALA A 102 -12.50 -2.93 -11.08
N CYS A 103 -11.34 -2.27 -11.20
CA CYS A 103 -10.42 -2.48 -12.31
C CYS A 103 -9.88 -3.92 -12.34
N SER A 104 -9.38 -4.42 -11.21
CA SER A 104 -8.90 -5.80 -11.09
C SER A 104 -9.99 -6.83 -11.45
N GLY A 105 -11.21 -6.66 -10.95
CA GLY A 105 -12.34 -7.54 -11.25
C GLY A 105 -12.72 -7.52 -12.72
N TRP A 106 -12.77 -6.33 -13.34
CA TRP A 106 -13.04 -6.20 -14.77
C TRP A 106 -11.98 -6.86 -15.65
N ILE A 107 -10.71 -6.70 -15.31
CA ILE A 107 -9.57 -7.33 -16.00
C ILE A 107 -9.65 -8.84 -15.88
N TRP A 108 -9.90 -9.35 -14.66
CA TRP A 108 -10.04 -10.78 -14.41
C TRP A 108 -11.20 -11.39 -15.20
N LEU A 109 -12.36 -10.73 -15.25
CA LEU A 109 -13.50 -11.17 -16.06
C LEU A 109 -13.20 -11.22 -17.57
N ARG A 110 -12.18 -10.47 -18.03
CA ARG A 110 -11.69 -10.49 -19.41
C ARG A 110 -10.51 -11.44 -19.62
N GLY A 111 -10.10 -12.20 -18.60
CA GLY A 111 -9.01 -13.17 -18.67
C GLY A 111 -7.61 -12.57 -18.56
N GLY A 112 -7.47 -11.32 -18.12
CA GLY A 112 -6.17 -10.68 -17.86
C GLY A 112 -5.62 -10.96 -16.46
N ASP A 113 -4.41 -10.46 -16.17
CA ASP A 113 -3.82 -10.51 -14.83
C ASP A 113 -4.35 -9.33 -14.00
N PRO A 114 -5.24 -9.56 -13.00
CA PRO A 114 -5.90 -8.50 -12.25
C PRO A 114 -4.96 -7.60 -11.45
N TYR A 115 -3.71 -8.03 -11.24
CA TYR A 115 -2.69 -7.25 -10.58
C TYR A 115 -1.79 -6.55 -11.61
N ARG A 116 -1.12 -7.32 -12.48
CA ARG A 116 -0.12 -6.75 -13.42
C ARG A 116 -0.73 -5.82 -14.47
N ASP A 117 -1.96 -6.09 -14.89
CA ASP A 117 -2.64 -5.26 -15.89
C ASP A 117 -3.41 -4.10 -15.26
N ASN A 118 -3.49 -4.01 -13.92
CA ASN A 118 -4.20 -2.95 -13.22
C ASN A 118 -3.53 -1.59 -13.53
N PRO A 119 -4.28 -0.56 -13.99
CA PRO A 119 -3.71 0.76 -14.31
C PRO A 119 -2.93 1.40 -13.16
N PHE A 120 -3.34 1.17 -11.90
CA PHE A 120 -2.68 1.70 -10.72
C PHE A 120 -1.32 1.05 -10.47
N GLU A 121 -1.22 -0.27 -10.66
CA GLU A 121 0.03 -1.02 -10.59
C GLU A 121 0.95 -0.66 -11.74
N ARG A 122 0.40 -0.54 -12.96
CA ARG A 122 1.18 -0.10 -14.13
C ARG A 122 1.77 1.29 -13.96
N GLU A 123 1.02 2.23 -13.37
CA GLU A 123 1.54 3.56 -13.01
C GLU A 123 2.69 3.45 -12.01
N ALA A 124 2.56 2.59 -10.98
CA ALA A 124 3.58 2.39 -9.97
C ALA A 124 4.86 1.75 -10.54
N TYR A 125 4.73 0.66 -11.30
CA TYR A 125 5.85 -0.04 -11.94
C TYR A 125 6.52 0.76 -13.06
N ALA A 126 5.81 1.68 -13.74
CA ALA A 126 6.42 2.58 -14.72
C ALA A 126 7.43 3.55 -14.08
N ILE A 127 7.27 3.88 -12.80
CA ILE A 127 8.16 4.75 -12.04
C ILE A 127 9.22 3.93 -11.28
N ALA A 128 8.85 2.75 -10.78
CA ALA A 128 9.68 1.89 -9.94
C ALA A 128 9.42 0.40 -10.27
N PRO A 129 10.17 -0.17 -11.25
CA PRO A 129 10.02 -1.55 -11.71
C PRO A 129 10.52 -2.60 -10.71
#